data_AF-A0A2V6S573-F1
#
_entry.id   AF-A0A2V6S573-F1
#
_cell.length_a   1.000
_cell.length_b   1.000
_cell.length_c   1.000
_cell.angle_alpha   90.00
_cell.angle_beta   90.00
_cell.angle_gamma   90.00
#
_symmetry.space_group_name_H-M   'P 1'
#
loop_
_entity.id
_entity.type
_entity.pdbx_description
1 polymer ?
#
loop_
_entity_poly.entity_id
_entity_poly.type
_entity_poly.pdbx_seq_one_letter_code
_entity_poly.pdbx_strand_id
1 'polypeptide(L)'
;MPIETSEEDFVDLPTAVERKEIFAVHLQKRKRGLAAFDLDRLAAAAEGFTGAEIERAVVSGLYTAFSRSVELTTDILLELRATRPLSVTRKEAIDALRAWAREHAVMAN
;
A
#
# COMPACT_ATOMS: atom_id res chain seq x y z
N MET A 1 15.90 -20.61 21.22
CA MET A 1 15.81 -19.53 20.22
C MET A 1 17.21 -19.09 19.88
N PRO A 2 17.54 -19.06 18.59
CA PRO A 2 17.64 -17.77 17.92
C PRO A 2 16.54 -17.66 16.88
N ILE A 3 15.86 -16.52 16.87
CA ILE A 3 15.09 -16.07 15.72
C ILE A 3 16.14 -15.68 14.68
N GLU A 4 16.23 -16.48 13.62
CA GLU A 4 17.03 -16.14 12.44
C GLU A 4 16.50 -14.81 11.90
N THR A 5 17.38 -13.81 11.88
CA THR A 5 17.12 -12.52 11.25
C THR A 5 16.99 -12.80 9.75
N SER A 6 15.76 -12.91 9.24
CA SER A 6 15.48 -13.11 7.83
C SER A 6 16.11 -11.96 7.01
N GLU A 7 17.06 -12.30 6.14
CA GLU A 7 17.75 -11.39 5.22
C GLU A 7 16.90 -11.05 3.97
N GLU A 8 15.58 -11.27 4.00
CA GLU A 8 14.68 -11.11 2.84
C GLU A 8 14.18 -9.65 2.65
N ASP A 9 14.58 -8.70 3.49
CA ASP A 9 14.12 -7.30 3.44
C ASP A 9 15.13 -6.31 2.79
N PHE A 10 16.21 -6.79 2.17
CA PHE A 10 17.11 -5.96 1.34
C PHE A 10 16.71 -6.04 -0.14
N VAL A 11 15.49 -5.59 -0.45
CA VAL A 11 15.12 -5.22 -1.83
C VAL A 11 15.63 -3.80 -2.05
N ASP A 12 16.44 -3.59 -3.10
CA ASP A 12 16.91 -2.28 -3.53
C ASP A 12 15.79 -1.23 -3.44
N LEU A 13 16.08 -0.09 -2.81
CA LEU A 13 15.10 0.96 -2.65
C LEU A 13 14.80 1.57 -4.02
N PRO A 14 13.56 1.44 -4.53
CA PRO A 14 13.21 1.97 -5.84
C PRO A 14 13.43 3.49 -5.87
N THR A 15 13.97 3.97 -6.98
CA THR A 15 14.10 5.39 -7.28
C THR A 15 12.74 6.07 -7.34
N ALA A 16 12.70 7.41 -7.29
CA ALA A 16 11.44 8.14 -7.36
C ALA A 16 10.61 7.79 -8.61
N VAL A 17 11.26 7.48 -9.74
CA VAL A 17 10.58 7.06 -10.98
C VAL A 17 9.97 5.67 -10.82
N GLU A 18 10.74 4.70 -10.35
CA GLU A 18 10.26 3.33 -10.12
C GLU A 18 9.10 3.31 -9.11
N ARG A 19 9.15 4.14 -8.06
CA ARG A 19 8.04 4.25 -7.11
C ARG A 19 6.74 4.72 -7.78
N LYS A 20 6.81 5.67 -8.70
CA LYS A 20 5.62 6.10 -9.49
C LYS A 20 5.08 4.94 -10.32
N GLU A 21 5.96 4.20 -10.99
CA GLU A 21 5.57 3.06 -11.80
C GLU A 21 4.94 1.95 -10.96
N ILE A 22 5.50 1.66 -9.79
CA ILE A 22 4.95 0.69 -8.83
C ILE A 22 3.55 1.15 -8.42
N PHE A 23 3.37 2.40 -7.97
CA PHE A 23 2.04 2.95 -7.66
C PHE A 23 1.08 2.83 -8.84
N ALA A 24 1.53 3.18 -10.05
CA ALA A 24 0.72 3.11 -11.26
C ALA A 24 0.26 1.68 -11.55
N VAL A 25 1.15 0.69 -11.48
CA VAL A 25 0.83 -0.73 -11.70
C VAL A 25 -0.17 -1.22 -10.66
N HIS A 26 0.04 -0.94 -9.36
CA HIS A 26 -0.87 -1.42 -8.32
C HIS A 26 -2.25 -0.74 -8.38
N LEU A 27 -2.32 0.54 -8.75
CA LEU A 27 -3.57 1.27 -8.96
C LEU A 27 -4.33 0.77 -10.20
N GLN A 28 -3.64 0.59 -11.33
CA GLN A 28 -4.24 0.07 -12.56
C GLN A 28 -4.74 -1.37 -12.40
N LYS A 29 -3.98 -2.25 -11.73
CA LYS A 29 -4.41 -3.62 -11.39
C LYS A 29 -5.73 -3.64 -10.62
N ARG A 30 -6.03 -2.57 -9.89
CA ARG A 30 -7.24 -2.41 -9.06
C ARG A 30 -8.30 -1.52 -9.74
N LYS A 31 -8.17 -1.33 -11.06
CA LYS A 31 -9.07 -0.55 -11.93
C LYS A 31 -9.26 0.90 -11.47
N ARG A 32 -8.23 1.49 -10.86
CA ARG A 32 -8.23 2.90 -10.47
C ARG A 32 -7.60 3.74 -11.56
N GLY A 33 -8.30 4.80 -11.97
CA GLY A 33 -7.82 5.73 -12.98
C GLY A 33 -6.67 6.57 -12.45
N LEU A 34 -5.48 6.44 -13.04
CA LEU A 34 -4.29 7.17 -12.60
C LEU A 34 -4.46 8.69 -12.63
N ALA A 35 -5.36 9.21 -13.48
CA ALA A 35 -5.68 10.64 -13.56
C ALA A 35 -6.27 11.20 -12.25
N ALA A 36 -6.83 10.36 -11.38
CA ALA A 36 -7.33 10.77 -10.07
C ALA A 36 -6.23 10.80 -8.98
N PHE A 37 -5.00 10.38 -9.31
CA PHE A 37 -3.90 10.25 -8.36
C PHE A 37 -2.72 11.12 -8.75
N ASP A 38 -2.14 11.78 -7.76
CA ASP A 38 -0.89 12.52 -7.92
C ASP A 38 0.28 11.59 -7.62
N LEU A 39 0.71 10.84 -8.65
CA LEU A 39 1.81 9.88 -8.53
C LEU A 39 3.13 10.55 -8.12
N ASP A 40 3.33 11.81 -8.48
CA ASP A 40 4.47 12.62 -8.07
C ASP A 40 4.50 12.82 -6.56
N ARG A 41 3.39 13.27 -5.97
CA ARG A 41 3.26 13.39 -4.51
C ARG A 41 3.35 12.05 -3.81
N LEU A 42 2.77 10.99 -4.38
CA LEU A 42 2.84 9.64 -3.81
C LEU A 42 4.26 9.07 -3.79
N ALA A 43 5.01 9.24 -4.88
CA ALA A 43 6.38 8.76 -4.97
C ALA A 43 7.35 9.56 -4.07
N ALA A 44 7.15 10.87 -3.94
CA ALA A 44 7.87 11.67 -2.95
C ALA A 44 7.49 11.25 -1.52
N ALA A 45 6.23 10.88 -1.31
CA ALA A 45 5.77 10.38 -0.02
C ALA A 45 6.28 8.96 0.31
N ALA A 46 6.50 8.12 -0.68
CA ALA A 46 7.04 6.78 -0.50
C ALA A 46 8.58 6.76 -0.54
N GLU A 47 9.25 7.88 -0.32
CA GLU A 47 10.71 7.89 -0.20
C GLU A 47 11.18 6.95 0.92
N GLY A 48 12.09 6.04 0.56
CA GLY A 48 12.57 4.98 1.45
C GLY A 48 11.67 3.75 1.56
N PHE A 49 10.59 3.67 0.77
CA PHE A 49 9.73 2.48 0.75
C PHE A 49 10.24 1.48 -0.27
N THR A 50 10.15 0.20 0.08
CA THR A 50 10.30 -0.91 -0.86
C THR A 50 9.04 -1.05 -1.74
N GLY A 51 9.14 -1.76 -2.87
CA GLY A 51 7.97 -2.04 -3.72
C GLY A 51 6.84 -2.76 -2.97
N ALA A 52 7.18 -3.66 -2.03
CA ALA A 52 6.23 -4.34 -1.18
C ALA A 52 5.53 -3.38 -0.19
N GLU A 53 6.25 -2.41 0.37
CA GLU A 53 5.65 -1.38 1.24
C GLU A 53 4.70 -0.46 0.47
N ILE A 54 5.05 -0.08 -0.76
CA ILE A 54 4.17 0.70 -1.65
C ILE A 54 2.88 -0.06 -1.92
N GLU A 55 2.97 -1.34 -2.26
CA GLU A 55 1.79 -2.18 -2.44
C GLU A 55 0.92 -2.19 -1.17
N ARG A 56 1.54 -2.43 -0.01
CA ARG A 56 0.81 -2.46 1.27
C ARG A 56 0.16 -1.11 1.59
N ALA A 57 0.80 0.00 1.25
CA ALA A 57 0.23 1.33 1.40
C ALA A 57 -1.01 1.52 0.51
N VAL A 58 -0.94 1.15 -0.78
CA VAL A 58 -2.10 1.21 -1.70
C VAL A 58 -3.26 0.36 -1.20
N VAL A 59 -2.95 -0.85 -0.76
CA VAL A 59 -3.92 -1.80 -0.22
C VAL A 59 -4.57 -1.25 1.05
N SER A 60 -3.78 -0.78 2.01
CA SER A 60 -4.29 -0.15 3.24
C SER A 60 -5.13 1.10 2.95
N GLY A 61 -4.74 1.86 1.92
CA GLY A 61 -5.48 3.02 1.45
C GLY A 61 -6.88 2.65 0.99
N LEU A 62 -6.99 1.58 0.20
CA LEU A 62 -8.29 1.10 -0.27
C LEU A 62 -9.24 0.76 0.87
N TYR A 63 -8.78 0.12 1.95
CA TYR A 63 -9.65 -0.15 3.10
C TYR A 63 -10.05 1.11 3.82
N THR A 64 -9.12 2.05 3.99
CA THR A 64 -9.44 3.33 4.65
C THR A 64 -10.51 4.07 3.85
N ALA A 65 -10.38 4.09 2.52
CA ALA A 65 -11.39 4.65 1.63
C ALA A 65 -12.72 3.89 1.73
N PHE A 66 -12.69 2.55 1.65
CA PHE A 66 -13.88 1.70 1.75
C PHE A 66 -14.60 1.83 3.10
N SER A 67 -13.88 1.80 4.22
CA SER A 67 -14.42 1.99 5.57
C SER A 67 -15.05 3.37 5.75
N ARG A 68 -14.56 4.37 5.01
CA ARG A 68 -15.13 5.72 4.98
C ARG A 68 -16.22 5.86 3.91
N SER A 69 -16.54 4.79 3.15
CA SER A 69 -17.45 4.81 2.00
C SER A 69 -17.10 5.88 0.94
N VAL A 70 -15.81 6.13 0.76
CA VAL A 70 -15.26 7.07 -0.23
C VAL A 70 -14.34 6.34 -1.21
N GLU A 71 -14.02 7.00 -2.32
CA GLU A 71 -12.99 6.50 -3.23
C GLU A 71 -11.58 6.69 -2.67
N LEU A 72 -10.65 5.84 -3.12
CA LEU A 72 -9.25 6.03 -2.79
C LEU A 72 -8.74 7.31 -3.44
N THR A 73 -8.13 8.18 -2.65
CA THR A 73 -7.51 9.42 -3.11
C THR A 73 -6.04 9.46 -2.74
N THR A 74 -5.29 10.34 -3.40
CA THR A 74 -3.92 10.68 -3.03
C THR A 74 -3.81 11.01 -1.54
N ASP A 75 -4.73 11.83 -1.01
CA ASP A 75 -4.70 12.27 0.38
C ASP A 75 -4.81 11.11 1.37
N ILE A 76 -5.65 10.12 1.11
CA ILE A 76 -5.77 8.92 1.96
C ILE A 76 -4.45 8.14 1.98
N LEU A 77 -3.75 8.04 0.85
CA LEU A 77 -2.45 7.38 0.78
C LEU A 77 -1.35 8.19 1.47
N LEU A 78 -1.40 9.51 1.38
CA LEU A 78 -0.48 10.42 2.08
C LEU A 78 -0.72 10.41 3.60
N GLU A 79 -1.98 10.34 4.03
CA GLU A 79 -2.38 10.15 5.43
C GLU A 79 -1.73 8.90 5.99
N LEU A 80 -1.77 7.76 5.29
CA LEU A 80 -1.17 6.52 5.78
C LEU A 80 0.34 6.60 6.07
N ARG A 81 1.07 7.49 5.36
CA ARG A 81 2.47 7.78 5.69
C ARG A 81 2.57 8.62 6.96
N ALA A 82 1.74 9.66 7.09
CA ALA A 82 1.73 10.58 8.22
C ALA A 82 1.24 9.93 9.51
N THR A 83 0.30 8.99 9.45
CA THR A 83 -0.30 8.28 10.59
C THR A 83 0.55 7.13 11.10
N ARG A 84 1.88 7.19 10.99
CA ARG A 84 2.72 6.35 11.86
C ARG A 84 2.65 6.90 13.29
N PRO A 85 1.85 6.29 14.17
CA PRO A 85 2.42 5.79 15.41
C PRO A 85 2.50 4.26 15.36
N LEU A 86 3.67 3.78 15.75
CA LEU A 86 3.97 2.39 16.02
C LEU A 86 2.89 1.81 16.98
N SER A 87 2.28 0.69 16.58
CA SER A 87 1.71 -0.34 17.49
C SER A 87 0.19 -0.55 17.64
N VAL A 88 -0.73 0.31 17.19
CA VAL A 88 -2.16 0.09 17.57
C VAL A 88 -3.14 -0.12 16.40
N THR A 89 -3.02 0.59 15.28
CA THR A 89 -4.03 0.50 14.19
C THR A 89 -3.79 -0.63 13.19
N ARG A 90 -2.73 -1.43 13.38
CA ARG A 90 -2.23 -2.38 12.37
C ARG A 90 -2.98 -3.71 12.35
N LYS A 91 -3.69 -4.07 13.42
CA LYS A 91 -4.40 -5.36 13.51
C LYS A 91 -5.71 -5.34 12.73
N GLU A 92 -6.56 -4.34 12.92
CA GLU A 92 -7.84 -4.23 12.21
C GLU A 92 -7.64 -4.03 10.70
N ALA A 93 -6.66 -3.22 10.30
CA ALA A 93 -6.32 -3.04 8.88
C ALA A 93 -5.78 -4.33 8.23
N ILE A 94 -4.96 -5.12 8.94
CA ILE A 94 -4.45 -6.41 8.44
C ILE A 94 -5.53 -7.49 8.45
N ASP A 95 -6.38 -7.55 9.48
CA ASP A 95 -7.46 -8.51 9.56
C ASP A 95 -8.54 -8.22 8.49
N ALA A 96 -8.84 -6.94 8.23
CA ALA A 96 -9.68 -6.53 7.10
C ALA A 96 -9.02 -6.87 5.74
N LEU A 97 -7.70 -6.69 5.62
CA LEU A 97 -6.93 -7.11 4.44
C LEU A 97 -7.03 -8.61 4.19
N ARG A 98 -6.87 -9.43 5.23
CA ARG A 98 -7.05 -10.88 5.11
C ARG A 98 -8.48 -11.25 4.74
N ALA A 99 -9.48 -10.54 5.27
CA ALA A 99 -10.88 -10.80 4.95
C ALA A 99 -11.19 -10.51 3.47
N TRP A 100 -10.83 -9.34 2.96
CA TRP A 100 -11.05 -9.01 1.54
C TRP A 100 -10.16 -9.82 0.60
N ALA A 101 -8.92 -10.15 0.96
CA ALA A 101 -8.10 -11.05 0.14
C ALA A 101 -8.73 -12.46 0.06
N ARG A 102 -9.40 -12.94 1.11
CA ARG A 102 -10.17 -14.19 1.02
C ARG A 102 -11.39 -14.07 0.11
N GLU A 103 -12.01 -12.90 0.07
CA GLU A 103 -13.24 -12.66 -0.69
C GLU A 103 -12.99 -12.25 -2.16
N HIS A 104 -11.83 -11.67 -2.46
CA HIS A 104 -11.48 -11.12 -3.79
C HIS A 104 -10.18 -11.69 -4.40
N ALA A 105 -9.32 -12.34 -3.62
CA ALA A 105 -8.06 -12.92 -4.11
C ALA A 105 -8.08 -14.46 -4.26
N VAL A 106 -9.26 -15.10 -4.16
CA VAL A 106 -9.41 -16.52 -4.50
C VAL A 106 -10.55 -16.71 -5.50
N MET A 107 -10.19 -16.64 -6.77
CA MET A 107 -10.63 -17.56 -7.83
C MET A 107 -9.58 -17.47 -8.95
N ALA A 108 -8.37 -17.97 -8.68
CA ALA A 108 -7.51 -18.48 -9.73
C ALA A 108 -7.76 -20.00 -9.77
N ASN A 109 -8.57 -20.44 -10.73
CA ASN A 109 -8.72 -21.85 -11.13
C ASN A 109 -7.86 -22.10 -12.36
#